data_AF-A0A8S0TJ76-F1
#
_entry.id   AF-A0A8S0TJ76-F1
#
_cell.length_a   1.000
_cell.length_b   1.000
_cell.length_c   1.000
_cell.angle_alpha   90.00
_cell.angle_beta   90.00
_cell.angle_gamma   90.00
#
_symmetry.space_group_name_H-M   'P 1'
#
loop_
_entity.id
_entity.type
_entity.pdbx_description
1 polymer ?
#
loop_
_entity_poly.entity_id
_entity_poly.type
_entity_poly.pdbx_seq_one_letter_code
_entity_poly.pdbx_strand_id
1 'polypeptide(L)'
;MASVLLSALHIEIFSTEDMVSGFVMLLESAEDTALDILDASNELAFFLARAVIDGVLVPLNFEEIASKLPANCSESETVHMAQSLIAARHGGERILRLEDAKNKIQKLLEEYESGGIVSEACQCIRDLGMPFFNHEVVKKALVMAMEKKNDRMLDLLQECFGEGLITTN
;
A
#
# COMPACT_ATOMS: atom_id res chain seq x y z
N MET A 1 -8.15 -2.25 2.83
CA MET A 1 -9.56 -2.58 3.20
C MET A 1 -10.39 -1.32 3.45
N ALA A 2 -10.02 -0.42 4.36
CA ALA A 2 -10.81 0.79 4.64
C ALA A 2 -10.96 1.71 3.42
N SER A 3 -9.91 1.90 2.61
CA SER A 3 -9.95 2.73 1.39
C SER A 3 -10.90 2.17 0.32
N VAL A 4 -10.91 0.85 0.15
CA VAL A 4 -11.85 0.14 -0.75
C VAL A 4 -13.28 0.34 -0.28
N LEU A 5 -13.53 0.23 1.03
CA LEU A 5 -14.85 0.50 1.60
C LEU A 5 -15.28 1.95 1.35
N LEU A 6 -14.42 2.93 1.64
CA LEU A 6 -14.71 4.34 1.40
C LEU A 6 -15.04 4.64 -0.07
N SER A 7 -14.29 4.04 -1.00
CA SER A 7 -14.57 4.13 -2.44
C SER A 7 -15.91 3.51 -2.83
N ALA A 8 -16.29 2.37 -2.23
CA ALA A 8 -17.57 1.73 -2.47
C ALA A 8 -18.77 2.47 -1.88
N LEU A 9 -18.59 3.19 -0.76
CA LEU A 9 -19.66 3.95 -0.10
C LEU A 9 -19.81 5.38 -0.65
N HIS A 10 -18.77 5.90 -1.31
CA HIS A 10 -18.80 7.21 -1.97
C HIS A 10 -19.84 7.19 -3.10
N ILE A 11 -20.59 8.29 -3.23
CA ILE A 11 -21.69 8.48 -4.20
C ILE A 11 -22.97 7.70 -3.85
N GLU A 12 -22.88 6.48 -3.34
CA GLU A 12 -24.07 5.69 -2.98
C GLU A 12 -24.67 6.07 -1.60
N ILE A 13 -23.80 6.33 -0.61
CA ILE A 13 -24.23 6.63 0.77
C ILE A 13 -23.71 7.99 1.24
N PHE A 14 -22.46 8.31 0.92
CA PHE A 14 -21.81 9.54 1.37
C PHE A 14 -21.51 10.47 0.20
N SER A 15 -21.83 11.75 0.39
CA SER A 15 -21.46 12.81 -0.54
C SER A 15 -19.97 13.15 -0.40
N THR A 16 -19.41 13.87 -1.38
CA THR A 16 -18.04 14.39 -1.28
C THR A 16 -17.87 15.33 -0.08
N GLU A 17 -18.90 16.08 0.30
CA GLU A 17 -18.85 16.96 1.48
C GLU A 17 -18.78 16.15 2.78
N ASP A 18 -19.51 15.04 2.88
CA ASP A 18 -19.41 14.10 4.00
C ASP A 18 -18.00 13.51 4.09
N MET A 19 -17.40 13.16 2.94
CA MET A 19 -16.03 12.65 2.89
C MET A 19 -15.04 13.70 3.39
N VAL A 20 -15.14 14.94 2.89
CA VAL A 20 -14.29 16.06 3.34
C VAL A 20 -14.42 16.25 4.85
N SER A 21 -15.64 16.28 5.38
CA SER A 21 -15.90 16.43 6.82
C SER A 21 -15.27 15.29 7.63
N GLY A 22 -15.43 14.04 7.17
CA GLY A 22 -14.83 12.88 7.81
C GLY A 22 -13.31 12.92 7.83
N PHE A 23 -12.67 13.37 6.75
CA PHE A 23 -11.21 13.55 6.71
C PHE A 23 -10.73 14.68 7.62
N VAL A 24 -11.49 15.79 7.75
CA VAL A 24 -11.19 16.84 8.72
C VAL A 24 -11.20 16.27 10.14
N MET A 25 -12.28 15.57 10.53
CA MET A 25 -12.39 14.96 11.87
C MET A 25 -11.26 13.97 12.15
N LEU A 26 -10.88 13.16 11.14
CA LEU A 26 -9.81 12.19 11.26
C LEU A 26 -8.45 12.86 11.48
N LEU A 27 -8.18 13.94 10.76
CA LEU A 27 -6.95 14.72 10.90
C LEU A 27 -6.90 15.44 12.26
N GLU A 28 -8.01 16.01 12.74
CA GLU A 28 -8.10 16.61 14.08
C GLU A 28 -7.80 15.60 15.21
N SER A 29 -8.10 14.31 14.99
CA SER A 29 -7.75 13.24 15.93
C SER A 29 -6.33 12.67 15.76
N ALA A 30 -5.52 13.19 14.84
CA ALA A 30 -4.22 12.61 14.51
C ALA A 30 -3.24 12.63 15.69
N GLU A 31 -3.17 13.74 16.44
CA GLU A 31 -2.27 13.85 17.60
C GLU A 31 -2.64 12.86 18.71
N ASP A 32 -3.94 12.69 18.98
CA ASP A 32 -4.44 11.72 19.97
C ASP A 32 -4.16 10.28 19.51
N THR A 33 -4.40 10.00 18.22
CA THR A 33 -4.09 8.69 17.60
C THR A 33 -2.60 8.38 17.66
N ALA A 34 -1.73 9.41 17.58
CA ALA A 34 -0.29 9.25 17.63
C ALA A 34 0.22 8.76 19.00
N LEU A 35 -0.59 8.89 20.07
CA LEU A 35 -0.27 8.35 21.40
C LEU A 35 -0.20 6.82 21.38
N ASP A 36 -1.04 6.18 20.56
CA ASP A 36 -1.09 4.73 20.40
C ASP A 36 -0.29 4.24 19.18
N ILE A 37 -0.23 5.05 18.12
CA ILE A 37 0.40 4.71 16.85
C ILE A 37 1.41 5.80 16.47
N LEU A 38 2.69 5.56 16.77
CA LEU A 38 3.79 6.52 16.55
C LEU A 38 3.81 7.16 15.15
N ASP A 39 3.36 6.45 14.12
CA ASP A 39 3.39 6.90 12.72
C ASP A 39 2.01 7.30 12.15
N ALA A 40 1.04 7.61 13.03
CA ALA A 40 -0.35 7.90 12.65
C ALA A 40 -0.46 8.98 11.56
N SER A 41 0.26 10.10 11.70
CA SER A 41 0.25 11.19 10.72
C SER A 41 0.70 10.74 9.33
N ASN A 42 1.68 9.85 9.24
CA ASN A 42 2.15 9.34 7.96
C ASN A 42 1.13 8.42 7.31
N GLU A 43 0.54 7.51 8.08
CA GLU A 43 -0.54 6.63 7.61
C GLU A 43 -1.77 7.43 7.15
N LEU A 44 -2.13 8.49 7.87
CA LEU A 44 -3.23 9.39 7.49
C LEU A 44 -2.94 10.14 6.19
N ALA A 45 -1.71 10.60 5.97
CA ALA A 45 -1.33 11.22 4.70
C ALA A 45 -1.40 10.23 3.53
N PHE A 46 -0.97 8.99 3.71
CA PHE A 46 -1.13 7.94 2.69
C PHE A 46 -2.62 7.66 2.42
N PHE A 47 -3.43 7.62 3.47
CA PHE A 47 -4.87 7.39 3.36
C PHE A 47 -5.59 8.51 2.60
N LEU A 48 -5.26 9.76 2.91
CA LEU A 48 -5.78 10.95 2.23
C LEU A 48 -5.32 11.00 0.76
N ALA A 49 -4.03 10.71 0.49
CA ALA A 49 -3.53 10.60 -0.88
C ALA A 49 -4.25 9.51 -1.67
N ARG A 50 -4.55 8.37 -1.02
CA ARG A 50 -5.26 7.25 -1.63
C ARG A 50 -6.71 7.59 -1.96
N ALA A 51 -7.40 8.37 -1.13
CA ALA A 51 -8.76 8.82 -1.41
C ALA A 51 -8.86 9.61 -2.73
N VAL A 52 -7.81 10.33 -3.13
CA VAL A 52 -7.77 11.00 -4.44
C VAL A 52 -7.49 10.04 -5.59
N ILE A 53 -6.60 9.08 -5.38
CA ILE A 53 -6.30 8.04 -6.36
C ILE A 53 -7.55 7.19 -6.65
N ASP A 54 -8.33 6.86 -5.62
CA ASP A 54 -9.55 6.07 -5.70
C ASP A 54 -10.77 6.90 -6.15
N GLY A 55 -10.59 8.19 -6.46
CA GLY A 55 -11.65 9.07 -6.95
C GLY A 55 -12.69 9.51 -5.91
N VAL A 56 -12.46 9.21 -4.63
CA VAL A 56 -13.31 9.64 -3.51
C VAL A 56 -13.22 11.14 -3.29
N LEU A 57 -12.02 11.69 -3.46
CA LEU A 57 -11.72 13.11 -3.35
C LEU A 57 -11.00 13.59 -4.62
N VAL A 58 -11.02 14.90 -4.88
CA VAL A 58 -10.22 15.54 -5.94
C VAL A 58 -9.11 16.41 -5.32
N PRO A 59 -8.04 16.74 -6.07
CA PRO A 59 -6.95 17.55 -5.54
C PRO A 59 -7.39 18.89 -4.93
N LEU A 60 -8.47 19.50 -5.45
CA LEU A 60 -9.01 20.75 -4.91
C LEU A 60 -9.56 20.60 -3.49
N ASN A 61 -10.04 19.41 -3.10
CA ASN A 61 -10.55 19.17 -1.75
C ASN A 61 -9.46 19.29 -0.68
N PHE A 62 -8.17 19.21 -1.02
CA PHE A 62 -7.10 19.45 -0.06
C PHE A 62 -7.09 20.88 0.48
N GLU A 63 -7.36 21.86 -0.38
CA GLU A 63 -7.44 23.26 0.03
C GLU A 63 -8.62 23.48 0.96
N GLU A 64 -9.75 22.83 0.67
CA GLU A 64 -10.94 22.86 1.52
C GLU A 64 -10.67 22.22 2.89
N ILE A 65 -10.07 21.02 2.91
CA ILE A 65 -9.68 20.33 4.15
C ILE A 65 -8.71 21.18 4.96
N ALA A 66 -7.64 21.69 4.33
CA ALA A 66 -6.66 22.56 4.98
C ALA A 66 -7.28 23.82 5.57
N SER A 67 -8.27 24.41 4.88
CA SER A 67 -8.96 25.62 5.35
C SER A 67 -9.87 25.40 6.56
N LYS A 68 -10.34 24.16 6.75
CA LYS A 68 -11.22 23.77 7.88
C LYS A 68 -10.42 23.35 9.11
N LEU A 69 -9.13 23.06 8.96
CA LEU A 69 -8.24 22.71 10.07
C LEU A 69 -7.75 23.97 10.82
N PRO A 70 -7.49 23.87 12.13
CA PRO A 70 -6.94 24.97 12.90
C PRO A 70 -5.56 25.39 12.38
N ALA A 71 -5.32 26.70 12.28
CA ALA A 71 -4.04 27.22 11.80
C ALA A 71 -2.93 26.94 12.85
N ASN A 72 -1.83 26.31 12.39
CA ASN A 72 -0.56 26.05 13.10
C ASN A 72 -0.40 24.67 13.79
N CYS A 73 -1.02 23.61 13.27
CA CYS A 73 -0.93 22.27 13.84
C CYS A 73 -0.27 21.24 12.89
N SER A 74 0.20 20.12 13.43
CA SER A 74 0.86 18.99 12.72
C SER A 74 -0.01 18.40 11.59
N GLU A 75 -1.31 18.64 11.65
CA GLU A 75 -2.34 18.19 10.74
C GLU A 75 -2.20 18.88 9.38
N SER A 76 -1.76 20.14 9.36
CA SER A 76 -1.45 20.87 8.13
C SER A 76 -0.24 20.24 7.40
N GLU A 77 0.75 19.76 8.15
CA GLU A 77 1.91 19.03 7.59
C GLU A 77 1.48 17.70 6.97
N THR A 78 0.52 17.00 7.59
CA THR A 78 -0.06 15.75 7.08
C THR A 78 -0.75 15.96 5.72
N VAL A 79 -1.54 17.03 5.59
CA VAL A 79 -2.18 17.42 4.32
C VAL A 79 -1.14 17.77 3.26
N HIS A 80 -0.11 18.54 3.62
CA HIS A 80 1.01 18.86 2.72
C HIS A 80 1.81 17.62 2.28
N MET A 81 1.99 16.64 3.16
CA MET A 81 2.64 15.39 2.81
C MET A 81 1.79 14.60 1.81
N ALA A 82 0.49 14.51 2.03
CA ALA A 82 -0.44 13.85 1.10
C ALA A 82 -0.48 14.55 -0.28
N GLN A 83 -0.47 15.89 -0.32
CA GLN A 83 -0.32 16.64 -1.57
C GLN A 83 0.99 16.32 -2.28
N SER A 84 2.10 16.24 -1.53
CA SER A 84 3.41 15.87 -2.07
C SER A 84 3.44 14.44 -2.61
N LEU A 85 2.73 13.51 -1.97
CA LEU A 85 2.55 12.14 -2.44
C LEU A 85 1.77 12.07 -3.76
N ILE A 86 0.76 12.91 -3.94
CA ILE A 86 0.01 12.97 -5.22
C ILE A 86 0.84 13.67 -6.30
N ALA A 87 1.49 14.79 -5.97
CA ALA A 87 2.26 15.60 -6.92
C ALA A 87 3.56 14.94 -7.36
N ALA A 88 4.16 14.09 -6.51
CA ALA A 88 5.29 13.27 -6.92
C ALA A 88 4.83 12.39 -8.10
N ARG A 89 5.54 12.52 -9.24
CA ARG A 89 5.32 11.77 -10.50
C ARG A 89 5.21 10.24 -10.33
N HIS A 90 5.55 9.72 -9.15
CA HIS A 90 5.54 8.31 -8.75
C HIS A 90 4.95 8.08 -7.33
N GLY A 91 4.33 9.07 -6.68
CA GLY A 91 3.93 8.94 -5.29
C GLY A 91 2.58 8.22 -5.11
N GLY A 92 1.62 8.43 -6.02
CA GLY A 92 0.47 7.53 -6.15
C GLY A 92 0.88 6.10 -6.54
N GLU A 93 1.97 5.96 -7.30
CA GLU A 93 2.54 4.65 -7.59
C GLU A 93 3.08 3.96 -6.33
N ARG A 94 3.53 4.63 -5.25
CA ARG A 94 4.08 3.92 -4.07
C ARG A 94 3.03 3.17 -3.26
N ILE A 95 1.83 3.75 -3.07
CA ILE A 95 0.72 3.09 -2.37
C ILE A 95 0.09 2.01 -3.25
N LEU A 96 -0.13 2.31 -4.54
CA LEU A 96 -0.59 1.32 -5.53
C LEU A 96 0.42 0.17 -5.70
N ARG A 97 1.72 0.47 -5.72
CA ARG A 97 2.80 -0.52 -5.93
C ARG A 97 2.84 -1.61 -4.90
N LEU A 98 2.51 -1.36 -3.62
CA LEU A 98 2.65 -2.41 -2.61
C LEU A 98 1.56 -3.48 -2.75
N GLU A 99 0.30 -3.10 -2.94
CA GLU A 99 -0.76 -4.06 -3.23
C GLU A 99 -0.59 -4.69 -4.62
N ASP A 100 -0.20 -3.91 -5.63
CA ASP A 100 0.09 -4.44 -6.97
C ASP A 100 1.29 -5.39 -6.95
N ALA A 101 2.34 -5.10 -6.18
CA ALA A 101 3.48 -5.99 -6.00
C ALA A 101 3.05 -7.26 -5.26
N LYS A 102 2.26 -7.16 -4.19
CA LYS A 102 1.69 -8.34 -3.51
C LYS A 102 0.87 -9.20 -4.47
N ASN A 103 0.07 -8.58 -5.34
CA ASN A 103 -0.73 -9.28 -6.35
C ASN A 103 0.14 -9.90 -7.45
N LYS A 104 1.18 -9.21 -7.91
CA LYS A 104 2.16 -9.76 -8.87
C LYS A 104 2.94 -10.92 -8.29
N ILE A 105 3.38 -10.81 -7.03
CA ILE A 105 4.02 -11.89 -6.29
C ILE A 105 3.06 -13.07 -6.16
N GLN A 106 1.80 -12.84 -5.80
CA GLN A 106 0.81 -13.90 -5.72
C GLN A 106 0.67 -14.65 -7.06
N LYS A 107 0.45 -13.91 -8.15
CA LYS A 107 0.27 -14.50 -9.49
C LYS A 107 1.51 -15.26 -9.97
N LEU A 108 2.71 -14.72 -9.77
CA LEU A 108 3.95 -15.39 -10.20
C LEU A 108 4.14 -16.72 -9.45
N LEU A 109 3.80 -16.77 -8.15
CA LEU A 109 3.90 -17.99 -7.36
C LEU A 109 2.84 -19.02 -7.79
N GLU A 110 1.61 -18.58 -8.07
CA GLU A 110 0.55 -19.45 -8.59
C GLU A 110 0.89 -20.04 -9.97
N GLU A 111 1.53 -19.24 -10.84
CA GLU A 111 2.01 -19.69 -12.15
C GLU A 111 3.13 -20.73 -12.02
N TYR A 112 4.12 -20.46 -11.16
CA TYR A 112 5.18 -21.42 -10.87
C TYR A 112 4.63 -22.74 -10.29
N GLU A 113 3.66 -22.66 -9.37
CA GLU A 113 2.99 -23.82 -8.80
C GLU A 113 2.25 -24.65 -9.85
N SER A 114 1.61 -23.98 -10.80
CA SER A 114 0.80 -24.60 -11.86
C SER A 114 1.61 -25.25 -12.97
N GLY A 115 2.94 -25.22 -12.88
CA GLY A 115 3.83 -25.86 -13.86
C GLY A 115 4.95 -24.97 -14.38
N GLY A 116 5.05 -23.71 -13.93
CA GLY A 116 6.10 -22.80 -14.36
C GLY A 116 7.51 -23.25 -13.98
N ILE A 117 8.52 -22.66 -14.65
CA ILE A 117 9.93 -22.99 -14.48
C ILE A 117 10.62 -22.04 -13.49
N VAL A 118 11.62 -22.56 -12.78
CA VAL A 118 12.34 -21.81 -11.72
C VAL A 118 12.97 -20.54 -12.26
N SER A 119 13.66 -20.61 -13.41
CA SER A 119 14.36 -19.46 -14.00
C SER A 119 13.43 -18.30 -14.34
N GLU A 120 12.20 -18.59 -14.77
CA GLU A 120 11.20 -17.57 -15.06
C GLU A 120 10.67 -16.94 -13.78
N ALA A 121 10.39 -17.74 -12.75
CA ALA A 121 9.98 -17.22 -11.45
C ALA A 121 11.08 -16.32 -10.82
N CYS A 122 12.35 -16.75 -10.86
CA CYS A 122 13.49 -15.95 -10.43
C CYS A 122 13.62 -14.63 -11.21
N GLN A 123 13.45 -14.68 -12.54
CA GLN A 123 13.50 -13.49 -13.39
C GLN A 123 12.33 -12.54 -13.09
N CYS A 124 11.12 -13.05 -12.92
CA CYS A 124 9.95 -12.26 -12.51
C CYS A 124 10.18 -11.56 -11.17
N ILE A 125 10.77 -12.24 -10.18
CA ILE A 125 11.13 -11.64 -8.89
C ILE A 125 12.15 -10.51 -9.07
N ARG A 126 13.15 -10.71 -9.93
CA ARG A 126 14.17 -9.70 -10.25
C ARG A 126 13.55 -8.47 -10.93
N ASP A 127 12.63 -8.70 -11.86
CA ASP A 127 11.96 -7.66 -12.65
C ASP A 127 10.94 -6.85 -11.82
N LEU A 128 10.52 -7.35 -10.65
CA LEU A 128 9.78 -6.53 -9.68
C LEU A 128 10.60 -5.32 -9.23
N GLY A 129 11.94 -5.42 -9.19
CA GLY A 129 12.82 -4.30 -8.84
C GLY A 129 12.66 -3.80 -7.40
N MET A 130 12.19 -4.66 -6.49
CA MET A 130 11.86 -4.30 -5.09
C MET A 130 12.62 -5.17 -4.07
N PRO A 131 13.97 -5.08 -3.99
CA PRO A 131 14.78 -5.97 -3.16
C PRO A 131 14.42 -5.94 -1.67
N PHE A 132 14.07 -4.77 -1.12
CA PHE A 132 13.62 -4.62 0.27
C PHE A 132 12.25 -5.25 0.55
N PHE A 133 11.52 -5.65 -0.50
CA PHE A 133 10.20 -6.26 -0.40
C PHE A 133 10.22 -7.78 -0.63
N ASN A 134 11.40 -8.37 -0.88
CA ASN A 134 11.55 -9.81 -1.16
C ASN A 134 11.11 -10.70 0.01
N HIS A 135 11.01 -10.15 1.23
CA HIS A 135 10.38 -10.83 2.37
C HIS A 135 8.92 -11.27 2.10
N GLU A 136 8.21 -10.61 1.19
CA GLU A 136 6.81 -10.92 0.86
C GLU A 136 6.74 -12.13 -0.07
N VAL A 137 7.75 -12.32 -0.93
CA VAL A 137 7.94 -13.54 -1.72
C VAL A 137 8.12 -14.73 -0.77
N VAL A 138 9.05 -14.62 0.20
CA VAL A 138 9.30 -15.66 1.22
C VAL A 138 8.01 -16.01 1.95
N LYS A 139 7.33 -15.00 2.50
CA LYS A 139 6.10 -15.17 3.26
C LYS A 139 5.02 -15.89 2.45
N LYS A 140 4.72 -15.41 1.23
CA LYS A 140 3.66 -15.99 0.39
C LYS A 140 4.00 -17.40 -0.09
N ALA A 141 5.25 -17.63 -0.50
CA ALA A 141 5.71 -18.96 -0.92
C ALA A 141 5.61 -19.97 0.24
N LEU A 142 6.01 -19.58 1.45
CA LEU A 142 5.91 -20.44 2.63
C LEU A 142 4.44 -20.78 2.97
N VAL A 143 3.55 -19.79 2.96
CA VAL A 143 2.11 -20.02 3.17
C VAL A 143 1.56 -20.97 2.10
N MET A 144 1.90 -20.75 0.83
CA MET A 144 1.45 -21.62 -0.27
C MET A 144 1.98 -23.05 -0.13
N ALA A 145 3.24 -23.24 0.27
CA ALA A 145 3.82 -24.55 0.56
C ALA A 145 3.02 -25.29 1.65
N MET A 146 2.66 -24.57 2.72
CA MET A 146 1.86 -25.12 3.83
C MET A 146 0.44 -25.50 3.40
N GLU A 147 -0.20 -24.69 2.57
CA GLU A 147 -1.55 -24.93 2.07
C GLU A 147 -1.60 -26.10 1.08
N LYS A 148 -0.63 -26.16 0.15
CA LYS A 148 -0.54 -27.20 -0.88
C LYS A 148 0.09 -28.49 -0.38
N LYS A 149 0.80 -28.44 0.76
CA LYS A 149 1.53 -29.57 1.37
C LYS A 149 2.53 -30.20 0.41
N ASN A 150 3.31 -29.35 -0.27
CA ASN A 150 4.38 -29.77 -1.14
C ASN A 150 5.62 -28.89 -0.95
N ASP A 151 6.75 -29.39 -1.44
CA ASP A 151 8.06 -28.74 -1.28
C ASP A 151 8.43 -27.84 -2.47
N ARG A 152 7.59 -27.75 -3.50
CA ARG A 152 7.91 -27.02 -4.74
C ARG A 152 8.22 -25.56 -4.48
N MET A 153 7.46 -24.91 -3.60
CA MET A 153 7.74 -23.53 -3.17
C MET A 153 9.05 -23.41 -2.37
N LEU A 154 9.41 -24.43 -1.60
CA LEU A 154 10.66 -24.45 -0.85
C LEU A 154 11.86 -24.58 -1.80
N ASP A 155 11.74 -25.39 -2.86
CA ASP A 155 12.75 -25.50 -3.91
C ASP A 155 12.99 -24.15 -4.60
N LEU A 156 11.91 -23.41 -4.92
CA LEU A 156 12.03 -22.05 -5.47
C LEU A 156 12.75 -21.09 -4.51
N LEU A 157 12.42 -21.13 -3.22
CA LEU A 157 13.06 -20.28 -2.22
C LEU A 157 14.56 -20.61 -2.07
N GLN A 158 14.93 -21.89 -2.16
CA GLN A 158 16.32 -22.33 -2.13
C GLN A 158 17.09 -21.77 -3.34
N GLU A 159 16.52 -21.83 -4.54
CA GLU A 159 17.13 -21.29 -5.76
C GLU A 159 17.22 -19.75 -5.70
N CYS A 160 16.18 -19.07 -5.22
CA CYS A 160 16.21 -17.62 -5.02
C CYS A 160 17.27 -17.18 -4.01
N PHE A 161 17.53 -17.99 -2.97
CA PHE A 161 18.64 -17.75 -2.05
C PHE A 161 20.00 -17.96 -2.73
N GLY A 162 20.14 -19.04 -3.52
CA GLY A 162 21.35 -19.33 -4.30
C GLY A 162 21.72 -18.23 -5.31
N GLU A 163 20.73 -17.61 -5.94
CA GLU A 163 20.90 -16.46 -6.85
C GLU A 163 21.11 -15.10 -6.15
N GLY A 164 21.03 -15.06 -4.82
CA GLY A 164 21.11 -13.82 -4.04
C GLY A 164 19.90 -12.90 -4.21
N LEU A 165 18.76 -13.42 -4.67
CA LEU A 165 17.49 -12.68 -4.71
C LEU A 165 16.93 -12.50 -3.30
N ILE A 166 17.02 -13.53 -2.46
CA ILE A 166 16.60 -13.48 -1.05
C ILE A 166 17.86 -13.46 -0.19
N THR A 167 17.89 -12.55 0.79
CA THR A 167 19.03 -12.39 1.70
C THR A 167 18.59 -12.60 3.15
N THR A 168 19.54 -12.80 4.06
CA THR A 168 19.27 -13.04 5.49
C THR A 168 19.00 -11.77 6.32
N ASN A 169 18.93 -10.60 5.67
CA ASN A 169 18.81 -9.30 6.33
C ASN A 169 17.35 -8.90 6.61
#